data_AF-A0A1C3KIZ9-F1
#
_entry.id   AF-A0A1C3KIZ9-F1
#
_cell.length_a   1.000
_cell.length_b   1.000
_cell.length_c   1.000
_cell.angle_alpha   90.00
_cell.angle_beta   90.00
_cell.angle_gamma   90.00
#
_symmetry.space_group_name_H-M   'P 1'
#
loop_
_entity.id
_entity.type
_entity.pdbx_description
1 polymer ?
#
loop_
_entity_poly.entity_id
_entity_poly.type
_entity_poly.pdbx_seq_one_letter_code
_entity_poly.pdbx_strand_id
1 'polypeptide(L)'
;MNYYDFCNDMDTYITNDAWIKDRWENHAYKSYCIFNEAEFSDKKNEYETICAKFKCLYNLLFDESSGFSLFNEPDTYINFWLNYELKYINSSITAQRFYDVVKSDTSFDTHKKLNGKIQDIQDEHLENMTIFYNLYHKYNTIKSIIQDDTSDHTQCESSSKECAQKYEDAIKKCPNGTSSNFCDALNVFKGKYEKLKGLITINNCKLEELKPLPSHQSPPAVVTSQQIQQNDHMESPNLPEEQVDNTDFSTATAASGTMLGMFFISLILYKKSMIGNNIEEEGKNNEFLLHVSEYQDINSEDSMYKIPYTSL
;
A
#
# COMPACT_ATOMS: atom_id res chain seq x y z
N MET A 1 4.29 3.33 -22.44
CA MET A 1 4.21 2.78 -21.07
C MET A 1 3.53 3.85 -20.24
N ASN A 2 2.39 3.56 -19.62
CA ASN A 2 1.69 4.52 -18.81
C ASN A 2 2.26 4.47 -17.38
N TYR A 3 2.87 5.57 -16.95
CA TYR A 3 3.49 5.71 -15.62
C TYR A 3 2.56 5.37 -14.45
N TYR A 4 1.24 5.42 -14.65
CA TYR A 4 0.24 5.22 -13.60
C TYR A 4 -0.44 3.84 -13.64
N ASP A 5 -0.05 2.94 -14.56
CA ASP A 5 -0.67 1.61 -14.65
C ASP A 5 -0.52 0.82 -13.34
N PHE A 6 0.67 0.79 -12.73
CA PHE A 6 0.92 0.11 -11.46
C PHE A 6 0.08 0.70 -10.30
N CYS A 7 -0.33 1.97 -10.39
CA CYS A 7 -1.16 2.61 -9.35
C CYS A 7 -2.54 1.95 -9.26
N ASN A 8 -2.97 1.23 -10.29
CA ASN A 8 -4.21 0.45 -10.24
C ASN A 8 -4.14 -0.67 -9.20
N ASP A 9 -2.96 -1.17 -8.85
CA ASP A 9 -2.75 -2.25 -7.87
C ASP A 9 -2.20 -1.74 -6.53
N MET A 10 -2.22 -0.43 -6.32
CA MET A 10 -1.68 0.23 -5.12
C MET A 10 -2.40 -0.19 -3.82
N ASP A 11 -3.67 -0.62 -3.89
CA ASP A 11 -4.38 -1.24 -2.77
C ASP A 11 -3.67 -2.49 -2.25
N THR A 12 -3.04 -3.27 -3.13
CA THR A 12 -2.27 -4.45 -2.74
C THR A 12 -0.90 -4.03 -2.19
N TYR A 13 -0.22 -3.11 -2.88
CA TYR A 13 1.11 -2.67 -2.49
C TYR A 13 1.18 -2.00 -1.12
N ILE A 14 0.20 -1.18 -0.76
CA ILE A 14 0.16 -0.46 0.53
C ILE A 14 0.14 -1.42 1.72
N THR A 15 -0.31 -2.66 1.54
CA THR A 15 -0.25 -3.65 2.62
C THR A 15 1.19 -3.94 3.06
N ASN A 16 2.18 -3.68 2.20
CA ASN A 16 3.61 -3.79 2.51
C ASN A 16 4.05 -2.82 3.61
N ASP A 17 3.40 -1.67 3.79
CA ASP A 17 3.79 -0.69 4.81
C ASP A 17 3.70 -1.27 6.22
N ALA A 18 2.66 -2.07 6.48
CA ALA A 18 2.50 -2.79 7.74
C ALA A 18 3.61 -3.84 7.93
N TRP A 19 3.90 -4.61 6.89
CA TRP A 19 4.97 -5.62 6.93
C TRP A 19 6.35 -5.01 7.13
N ILE A 20 6.63 -3.89 6.46
CA ILE A 20 7.88 -3.15 6.61
C ILE A 20 7.98 -2.69 8.05
N LYS A 21 6.96 -2.01 8.61
CA LYS A 21 6.94 -1.48 9.99
C LYS A 21 7.38 -2.53 11.01
N ASP A 22 6.94 -3.78 10.84
CA ASP A 22 7.20 -4.85 11.81
C ASP A 22 8.50 -5.63 11.56
N ARG A 23 9.06 -5.60 10.34
CA ARG A 23 10.15 -6.52 9.93
C ARG A 23 11.47 -5.83 9.61
N TRP A 24 11.47 -4.54 9.28
CA TRP A 24 12.65 -3.84 8.77
C TRP A 24 13.84 -3.83 9.74
N GLU A 25 13.57 -3.92 11.05
CA GLU A 25 14.61 -3.93 12.08
C GLU A 25 15.44 -5.23 12.15
N ASN A 26 15.04 -6.26 11.40
CA ASN A 26 15.81 -7.51 11.32
C ASN A 26 17.26 -7.24 10.89
N HIS A 27 18.21 -7.86 11.59
CA HIS A 27 19.63 -7.71 11.32
C HIS A 27 20.00 -7.96 9.84
N ALA A 28 19.34 -8.92 9.18
CA ALA A 28 19.56 -9.20 7.76
C ALA A 28 19.33 -7.96 6.89
N TYR A 29 18.30 -7.16 7.16
CA TYR A 29 17.99 -5.94 6.42
C TYR A 29 18.87 -4.76 6.80
N LYS A 30 19.29 -4.66 8.06
CA LYS A 30 20.18 -3.59 8.52
C LYS A 30 21.63 -3.80 8.09
N SER A 31 22.02 -5.06 7.85
CA SER A 31 23.38 -5.40 7.44
C SER A 31 23.76 -4.65 6.17
N TYR A 32 24.99 -4.13 6.12
CA TYR A 32 25.55 -3.38 4.98
C TYR A 32 24.80 -2.10 4.58
N CYS A 33 23.84 -1.64 5.37
CA CYS A 33 23.30 -0.28 5.25
C CYS A 33 24.25 0.70 5.92
N ILE A 34 25.32 1.07 5.21
CA ILE A 34 26.40 1.91 5.73
C ILE A 34 26.59 3.10 4.80
N PHE A 35 26.17 4.29 5.25
CA PHE A 35 26.23 5.53 4.48
C PHE A 35 27.28 6.49 5.06
N ASN A 36 28.56 6.16 4.86
CA ASN A 36 29.70 6.89 5.45
C ASN A 36 30.26 8.01 4.55
N GLU A 37 29.85 8.09 3.29
CA GLU A 37 30.35 9.12 2.39
C GLU A 37 29.82 10.50 2.79
N ALA A 38 30.61 11.55 2.54
CA ALA A 38 30.31 12.90 3.03
C ALA A 38 28.93 13.43 2.59
N GLU A 39 28.48 13.02 1.39
CA GLU A 39 27.17 13.40 0.84
C GLU A 39 25.97 12.88 1.65
N PHE A 40 26.15 11.86 2.50
CA PHE A 40 25.09 11.30 3.35
C PHE A 40 25.14 11.77 4.80
N SER A 41 26.14 12.58 5.16
CA SER A 41 26.44 12.90 6.56
C SER A 41 25.33 13.66 7.29
N ASP A 42 24.51 14.42 6.56
CA ASP A 42 23.43 15.25 7.12
C ASP A 42 22.23 14.42 7.63
N LYS A 43 21.95 13.28 6.99
CA LYS A 43 20.78 12.42 7.26
C LYS A 43 21.16 10.94 7.31
N LYS A 44 22.35 10.64 7.84
CA LYS A 44 22.94 9.30 7.82
C LYS A 44 21.99 8.24 8.39
N ASN A 45 21.41 8.50 9.56
CA ASN A 45 20.54 7.53 10.23
C ASN A 45 19.25 7.26 9.43
N GLU A 46 18.72 8.29 8.77
CA GLU A 46 17.57 8.20 7.89
C GLU A 46 17.88 7.37 6.65
N TYR A 47 19.03 7.57 6.01
CA TYR A 47 19.45 6.73 4.87
C TYR A 47 19.65 5.27 5.27
N GLU A 48 20.27 5.01 6.42
CA GLU A 48 20.44 3.64 6.96
C GLU A 48 19.09 2.97 7.25
N THR A 49 18.13 3.74 7.78
CA THR A 49 16.75 3.29 8.02
C THR A 49 16.01 3.00 6.71
N ILE A 50 16.07 3.91 5.74
CA ILE A 50 15.48 3.72 4.41
C ILE A 50 16.10 2.50 3.73
N CYS A 51 17.41 2.27 3.87
CA CYS A 51 18.09 1.12 3.29
C CYS A 51 17.55 -0.21 3.86
N ALA A 52 17.40 -0.29 5.17
CA ALA A 52 16.86 -1.49 5.81
C ALA A 52 15.41 -1.75 5.38
N LYS A 53 14.57 -0.71 5.36
CA LYS A 53 13.20 -0.80 4.85
C LYS A 53 13.15 -1.18 3.36
N PHE A 54 14.04 -0.63 2.53
CA PHE A 54 14.14 -0.94 1.11
C PHE A 54 14.50 -2.41 0.87
N LYS A 55 15.48 -2.95 1.61
CA LYS A 55 15.84 -4.38 1.55
C LYS A 55 14.69 -5.27 2.03
N CYS A 56 13.98 -4.87 3.08
CA CYS A 56 12.80 -5.56 3.55
C CYS A 56 11.70 -5.59 2.47
N LEU A 57 11.43 -4.44 1.84
CA LEU A 57 10.44 -4.33 0.77
C LEU A 57 10.84 -5.16 -0.46
N TYR A 58 12.12 -5.16 -0.84
CA TYR A 58 12.62 -6.01 -1.92
C TYR A 58 12.31 -7.48 -1.65
N ASN A 59 12.58 -7.98 -0.45
CA ASN A 59 12.26 -9.37 -0.12
C ASN A 59 10.75 -9.63 -0.18
N LEU A 60 9.90 -8.72 0.29
CA LEU A 60 8.43 -8.88 0.19
C LEU A 60 7.94 -8.97 -1.27
N LEU A 61 8.57 -8.21 -2.17
CA LEU A 61 8.13 -8.12 -3.56
C LEU A 61 8.73 -9.21 -4.47
N PHE A 62 9.95 -9.67 -4.18
CA PHE A 62 10.75 -10.45 -5.13
C PHE A 62 11.20 -11.82 -4.60
N ASP A 63 10.99 -12.13 -3.33
CA ASP A 63 11.24 -13.46 -2.80
C ASP A 63 10.14 -14.41 -3.28
N GLU A 64 10.49 -15.34 -4.17
CA GLU A 64 9.57 -16.33 -4.74
C GLU A 64 9.05 -17.31 -3.67
N SER A 65 9.79 -17.48 -2.57
CA SER A 65 9.36 -18.30 -1.43
C SER A 65 8.30 -17.62 -0.56
N SER A 66 8.13 -16.31 -0.70
CA SER A 66 7.18 -15.52 0.09
C SER A 66 5.73 -15.76 -0.31
N GLY A 67 5.47 -16.44 -1.42
CA GLY A 67 4.12 -16.71 -1.95
C GLY A 67 3.42 -15.47 -2.52
N PHE A 68 4.08 -14.31 -2.52
CA PHE A 68 3.53 -13.02 -2.96
C PHE A 68 3.79 -12.69 -4.43
N SER A 69 3.89 -13.68 -5.33
CA SER A 69 4.16 -13.46 -6.77
C SER A 69 2.96 -12.88 -7.55
N LEU A 70 2.22 -11.95 -6.96
CA LEU A 70 0.96 -11.39 -7.46
C LEU A 70 1.05 -9.90 -7.80
N PHE A 71 2.23 -9.30 -7.65
CA PHE A 71 2.42 -7.88 -7.91
C PHE A 71 2.68 -7.61 -9.39
N ASN A 72 1.89 -6.72 -10.00
CA ASN A 72 2.13 -6.22 -11.35
C ASN A 72 3.13 -5.07 -11.30
N GLU A 73 4.25 -5.19 -12.00
CA GLU A 73 5.34 -4.19 -12.01
C GLU A 73 5.92 -3.87 -10.61
N PRO A 74 6.39 -4.87 -9.84
CA PRO A 74 6.94 -4.66 -8.50
C PRO A 74 8.20 -3.78 -8.53
N ASP A 75 8.94 -3.76 -9.64
CA ASP A 75 10.08 -2.88 -9.87
C ASP A 75 9.66 -1.41 -10.00
N THR A 76 8.53 -1.13 -10.65
CA THR A 76 7.96 0.22 -10.72
C THR A 76 7.54 0.70 -9.32
N TYR A 77 6.84 -0.14 -8.54
CA TYR A 77 6.41 0.22 -7.19
C TYR A 77 7.58 0.48 -6.24
N ILE A 78 8.59 -0.39 -6.20
CA ILE A 78 9.73 -0.18 -5.28
C ILE A 78 10.56 1.05 -5.67
N ASN A 79 10.63 1.38 -6.96
CA ASN A 79 11.24 2.62 -7.42
C ASN A 79 10.45 3.85 -6.94
N PHE A 80 9.11 3.82 -7.05
CA PHE A 80 8.23 4.84 -6.49
C PHE A 80 8.45 4.99 -4.98
N TRP A 81 8.42 3.89 -4.23
CA TRP A 81 8.56 3.87 -2.78
C TRP A 81 9.88 4.53 -2.34
N LEU A 82 10.99 4.21 -3.01
CA LEU A 82 12.28 4.82 -2.68
C LEU A 82 12.29 6.32 -2.94
N ASN A 83 11.80 6.77 -4.10
CA ASN A 83 11.72 8.19 -4.42
C ASN A 83 10.83 8.95 -3.41
N TYR A 84 9.71 8.33 -3.00
CA TYR A 84 8.81 8.87 -2.00
C TYR A 84 9.50 9.04 -0.63
N GLU A 85 10.21 8.02 -0.14
CA GLU A 85 10.93 8.08 1.14
C GLU A 85 12.08 9.09 1.12
N LEU A 86 12.84 9.17 0.02
CA LEU A 86 13.92 10.15 -0.16
C LEU A 86 13.37 11.59 -0.20
N LYS A 87 12.23 11.81 -0.86
CA LYS A 87 11.55 13.11 -0.87
C LYS A 87 11.05 13.48 0.52
N TYR A 88 10.51 12.52 1.27
CA TYR A 88 10.00 12.73 2.63
C TYR A 88 11.08 13.26 3.58
N ILE A 89 12.30 12.75 3.49
CA ILE A 89 13.43 13.24 4.29
C ILE A 89 14.12 14.47 3.69
N ASN A 90 13.57 15.09 2.63
CA ASN A 90 14.20 16.19 1.89
C ASN A 90 15.64 15.86 1.48
N SER A 91 15.85 14.66 0.92
CA SER A 91 17.16 14.24 0.44
C SER A 91 17.54 14.98 -0.85
N SER A 92 18.82 15.33 -0.97
CA SER A 92 19.44 15.76 -2.24
C SER A 92 20.04 14.60 -3.03
N ILE A 93 20.01 13.38 -2.47
CA ILE A 93 20.56 12.17 -3.09
C ILE A 93 19.51 11.61 -4.05
N THR A 94 19.97 11.22 -5.24
CA THR A 94 19.15 10.55 -6.24
C THR A 94 18.84 9.11 -5.82
N ALA A 95 17.67 8.60 -6.24
CA ALA A 95 17.30 7.20 -6.01
C ALA A 95 18.35 6.25 -6.58
N GLN A 96 18.92 6.59 -7.74
CA GLN A 96 20.00 5.83 -8.36
C GLN A 96 21.27 5.81 -7.49
N ARG A 97 21.71 6.98 -6.99
CA ARG A 97 22.91 7.06 -6.13
C ARG A 97 22.73 6.31 -4.82
N PHE A 98 21.55 6.43 -4.21
CA PHE A 98 21.20 5.65 -3.03
C PHE A 98 21.31 4.14 -3.31
N TYR A 99 20.70 3.66 -4.40
CA TYR A 99 20.74 2.25 -4.77
C TYR A 99 22.16 1.76 -5.11
N ASP A 100 23.03 2.61 -5.66
CA ASP A 100 24.45 2.28 -5.86
C ASP A 100 25.17 1.96 -4.55
N VAL A 101 24.87 2.67 -3.46
CA VAL A 101 25.41 2.36 -2.13
C VAL A 101 24.82 1.05 -1.59
N VAL A 102 23.50 0.84 -1.72
CA VAL A 102 22.85 -0.39 -1.25
C VAL A 102 23.42 -1.63 -1.94
N LYS A 103 23.77 -1.54 -3.24
CA LYS A 103 24.42 -2.62 -4.02
C LYS A 103 25.83 -2.99 -3.56
N SER A 104 26.44 -2.23 -2.65
CA SER A 104 27.70 -2.66 -2.02
C SER A 104 27.51 -3.94 -1.19
N ASP A 105 26.28 -4.21 -0.75
CA ASP A 105 25.87 -5.52 -0.26
C ASP A 105 25.71 -6.51 -1.42
N THR A 106 26.74 -7.32 -1.64
CA THR A 106 26.73 -8.35 -2.71
C THR A 106 25.69 -9.46 -2.51
N SER A 107 25.08 -9.56 -1.32
CA SER A 107 23.99 -10.49 -1.05
C SER A 107 22.61 -9.92 -1.39
N PHE A 108 22.53 -8.61 -1.62
CA PHE A 108 21.31 -7.93 -2.03
C PHE A 108 21.14 -7.96 -3.54
N ASP A 109 19.91 -8.17 -4.01
CA ASP A 109 19.53 -8.21 -5.42
C ASP A 109 20.46 -9.07 -6.30
N THR A 110 20.80 -10.28 -5.82
CA THR A 110 21.75 -11.21 -6.47
C THR A 110 21.37 -11.56 -7.91
N HIS A 111 20.06 -11.62 -8.18
CA HIS A 111 19.51 -11.87 -9.52
C HIS A 111 19.36 -10.60 -10.37
N LYS A 112 19.78 -9.44 -9.87
CA LYS A 112 19.78 -8.15 -10.57
C LYS A 112 18.38 -7.75 -11.06
N LYS A 113 17.33 -8.07 -10.29
CA LYS A 113 15.92 -7.79 -10.59
C LYS A 113 15.68 -6.27 -10.66
N LEU A 114 16.45 -5.45 -9.95
CA LEU A 114 16.34 -3.98 -9.95
C LEU A 114 17.37 -3.26 -10.82
N ASN A 115 18.24 -3.99 -11.51
CA ASN A 115 19.30 -3.37 -12.32
C ASN A 115 18.72 -2.52 -13.45
N GLY A 116 19.02 -1.21 -13.44
CA GLY A 116 18.47 -0.23 -14.38
C GLY A 116 17.01 0.16 -14.12
N LYS A 117 16.39 -0.33 -13.04
CA LYS A 117 14.99 -0.05 -12.68
C LYS A 117 14.84 1.06 -11.64
N ILE A 118 15.83 1.25 -10.79
CA ILE A 118 15.84 2.33 -9.81
C ILE A 118 16.35 3.62 -10.47
N GLN A 119 15.47 4.59 -10.59
CA GLN A 119 15.68 5.86 -11.31
C GLN A 119 14.94 6.98 -10.61
N ASP A 120 15.43 8.22 -10.77
CA ASP A 120 14.73 9.40 -10.26
C ASP A 120 13.40 9.60 -10.98
N ILE A 121 12.34 9.80 -10.22
CA ILE A 121 11.01 10.12 -10.75
C ILE A 121 10.87 11.64 -10.77
N GLN A 122 10.45 12.19 -11.93
CA GLN A 122 10.16 13.61 -12.04
C GLN A 122 9.13 14.05 -10.99
N ASP A 123 9.35 15.21 -10.37
CA ASP A 123 8.56 15.69 -9.22
C ASP A 123 7.04 15.66 -9.48
N GLU A 124 6.59 16.09 -10.67
CA GLU A 124 5.17 16.05 -11.06
C GLU A 124 4.59 14.63 -11.05
N HIS A 125 5.35 13.66 -11.57
CA HIS A 125 4.91 12.26 -11.58
C HIS A 125 4.93 11.66 -10.17
N LEU A 126 5.95 11.97 -9.36
CA LEU A 126 6.05 11.52 -7.97
C LEU A 126 4.90 12.07 -7.12
N GLU A 127 4.55 13.35 -7.29
CA GLU A 127 3.41 13.98 -6.62
C GLU A 127 2.09 13.28 -7.00
N ASN A 128 1.89 12.99 -8.29
CA ASN A 128 0.71 12.29 -8.76
C ASN A 128 0.63 10.84 -8.24
N MET A 129 1.74 10.10 -8.21
CA MET A 129 1.79 8.76 -7.60
C MET A 129 1.52 8.80 -6.09
N THR A 130 2.01 9.84 -5.40
CA THR A 130 1.77 10.08 -3.97
C THR A 130 0.28 10.33 -3.68
N ILE A 131 -0.45 10.97 -4.59
CA ILE A 131 -1.91 11.10 -4.48
C ILE A 131 -2.58 9.72 -4.46
N PHE A 132 -2.22 8.82 -5.39
CA PHE A 132 -2.76 7.46 -5.40
C PHE A 132 -2.39 6.71 -4.13
N TYR A 133 -1.14 6.78 -3.69
CA TYR A 133 -0.69 6.16 -2.44
C TYR A 133 -1.55 6.60 -1.25
N ASN A 134 -1.82 7.90 -1.10
CA ASN A 134 -2.68 8.42 -0.04
C ASN A 134 -4.16 8.00 -0.17
N LEU A 135 -4.69 8.00 -1.40
CA LEU A 135 -6.07 7.57 -1.67
C LEU A 135 -6.26 6.09 -1.34
N TYR A 136 -5.32 5.24 -1.74
CA TYR A 136 -5.40 3.80 -1.49
C TYR A 136 -5.15 3.43 -0.02
N HIS A 137 -4.38 4.23 0.73
CA HIS A 137 -4.31 4.13 2.19
C HIS A 137 -5.69 4.31 2.84
N LYS A 138 -6.42 5.37 2.44
CA LYS A 138 -7.78 5.62 2.94
C LYS A 138 -8.77 4.55 2.47
N TYR A 139 -8.68 4.13 1.21
CA TYR A 139 -9.46 3.01 0.68
C TYR A 139 -9.28 1.73 1.51
N ASN A 140 -8.04 1.34 1.82
CA ASN A 140 -7.75 0.14 2.59
C ASN A 140 -8.24 0.25 4.04
N THR A 141 -8.12 1.43 4.65
CA THR A 141 -8.72 1.69 5.98
C THR A 141 -10.24 1.49 5.97
N ILE A 142 -10.94 2.08 4.98
CA ILE A 142 -12.40 1.91 4.85
C ILE A 142 -12.75 0.45 4.60
N LYS A 143 -12.04 -0.22 3.69
CA LYS A 143 -12.24 -1.64 3.39
C LYS A 143 -12.07 -2.51 4.64
N SER A 144 -11.04 -2.24 5.45
CA SER A 144 -10.82 -2.95 6.71
C SER A 144 -11.96 -2.74 7.70
N ILE A 145 -12.48 -1.52 7.83
CA ILE A 145 -13.63 -1.22 8.69
C ILE A 145 -14.88 -1.96 8.18
N ILE A 146 -15.09 -2.04 6.86
CA ILE A 146 -16.25 -2.75 6.31
C ILE A 146 -16.18 -4.25 6.57
N GLN A 147 -15.00 -4.85 6.49
CA GLN A 147 -14.81 -6.30 6.55
C GLN A 147 -14.60 -6.86 7.97
N ASP A 148 -14.29 -6.01 8.95
CA ASP A 148 -14.08 -6.41 10.34
C ASP A 148 -15.31 -6.06 11.20
N ASP A 149 -16.10 -7.09 11.56
CA ASP A 149 -17.27 -6.97 12.43
C ASP A 149 -16.93 -6.44 13.85
N THR A 150 -15.66 -6.44 14.23
CA THR A 150 -15.17 -5.91 15.52
C THR A 150 -14.69 -4.46 15.44
N SER A 151 -14.76 -3.84 14.27
CA SER A 151 -14.32 -2.47 14.05
C SER A 151 -15.37 -1.47 14.51
N ASP A 152 -14.91 -0.25 14.82
CA ASP A 152 -15.81 0.86 15.09
C ASP A 152 -16.36 1.41 13.76
N HIS A 153 -17.47 0.84 13.29
CA HIS A 153 -18.10 1.25 12.04
C HIS A 153 -18.55 2.72 12.01
N THR A 154 -18.58 3.43 13.14
CA THR A 154 -18.85 4.88 13.15
C THR A 154 -17.76 5.69 12.45
N GLN A 155 -16.54 5.14 12.36
CA GLN A 155 -15.41 5.75 11.67
C GLN A 155 -15.46 5.60 10.14
N CYS A 156 -16.36 4.76 9.62
CA CYS A 156 -16.52 4.59 8.18
C CYS A 156 -16.94 5.90 7.51
N GLU A 157 -17.92 6.61 8.06
CA GLU A 157 -18.44 7.83 7.43
C GLU A 157 -17.38 8.94 7.39
N SER A 158 -16.63 9.15 8.49
CA SER A 158 -15.56 10.15 8.52
C SER A 158 -14.41 9.81 7.58
N SER A 159 -13.95 8.55 7.60
CA SER A 159 -12.89 8.07 6.71
C SER A 159 -13.29 8.19 5.23
N SER A 160 -14.55 7.90 4.94
CA SER A 160 -15.12 7.99 3.60
C SER A 160 -15.21 9.44 3.12
N LYS A 161 -15.65 10.39 3.95
CA LYS A 161 -15.64 11.83 3.62
C LYS A 161 -14.23 12.35 3.35
N GLU A 162 -13.25 11.95 4.15
CA GLU A 162 -11.85 12.33 3.91
C GLU A 162 -11.32 11.77 2.58
N CYS A 163 -11.66 10.51 2.27
CA CYS A 163 -11.30 9.89 1.00
C CYS A 163 -11.92 10.63 -0.18
N ALA A 164 -13.22 10.93 -0.10
CA ALA A 164 -13.93 11.70 -1.11
C ALA A 164 -13.33 13.10 -1.31
N GLN A 165 -13.02 13.82 -0.23
CA GLN A 165 -12.38 15.13 -0.31
C GLN A 165 -11.02 15.08 -1.03
N LYS A 166 -10.17 14.11 -0.68
CA LYS A 166 -8.87 13.93 -1.35
C LYS A 166 -9.03 13.58 -2.82
N TYR A 167 -10.00 12.76 -3.15
CA TYR A 167 -10.31 12.40 -4.52
C TYR A 167 -10.82 13.61 -5.31
N GLU A 168 -11.69 14.43 -4.71
CA GLU A 168 -12.16 15.68 -5.31
C GLU A 168 -11.03 16.67 -5.58
N ASP A 169 -10.04 16.75 -4.70
CA ASP A 169 -8.86 17.56 -4.92
C ASP A 169 -7.99 17.00 -6.05
N ALA A 170 -7.88 15.67 -6.16
CA ALA A 170 -7.14 15.02 -7.22
C ALA A 170 -7.75 15.24 -8.61
N ILE A 171 -9.08 15.12 -8.75
CA ILE A 171 -9.75 15.27 -10.07
C ILE A 171 -9.65 16.70 -10.62
N LYS A 172 -9.34 17.72 -9.79
CA LYS A 172 -9.08 19.09 -10.27
C LYS A 172 -7.83 19.18 -11.16
N LYS A 173 -6.92 18.21 -11.06
CA LYS A 173 -5.74 18.10 -11.95
C LYS A 173 -6.09 17.51 -13.32
N CYS A 174 -7.31 17.03 -13.52
CA CYS A 174 -7.72 16.47 -14.80
C CYS A 174 -8.04 17.58 -15.83
N PRO A 175 -7.54 17.46 -17.07
CA PRO A 175 -7.90 18.42 -18.11
C PRO A 175 -9.38 18.31 -18.47
N ASN A 176 -9.99 19.44 -18.82
CA ASN A 176 -11.37 19.46 -19.29
C ASN A 176 -11.47 18.87 -20.69
N GLY A 177 -12.44 17.97 -20.91
CA GLY A 177 -12.79 17.45 -22.24
C GLY A 177 -11.76 16.51 -22.89
N THR A 178 -10.68 16.13 -22.19
CA THR A 178 -9.70 15.14 -22.65
C THR A 178 -9.33 14.19 -21.51
N SER A 179 -8.94 12.95 -21.82
CA SER A 179 -8.39 12.04 -20.80
C SER A 179 -6.87 12.14 -20.74
N SER A 180 -6.34 11.99 -19.54
CA SER A 180 -4.92 11.78 -19.28
C SER A 180 -4.74 10.47 -18.54
N ASN A 181 -3.56 9.86 -18.66
CA ASN A 181 -3.23 8.64 -17.94
C ASN A 181 -3.48 8.73 -16.42
N PHE A 182 -3.24 9.90 -15.82
CA PHE A 182 -3.54 10.17 -14.41
C PHE A 182 -5.04 10.10 -14.13
N CYS A 183 -5.85 10.70 -15.00
CA CYS A 183 -7.31 10.69 -14.88
C CYS A 183 -7.91 9.31 -15.15
N ASP A 184 -7.34 8.55 -16.07
CA ASP A 184 -7.73 7.15 -16.30
C ASP A 184 -7.47 6.30 -15.06
N ALA A 185 -6.33 6.48 -14.39
CA ALA A 185 -6.05 5.82 -13.11
C ALA A 185 -6.99 6.28 -11.97
N LEU A 186 -7.39 7.56 -11.93
CA LEU A 186 -8.42 8.04 -10.99
C LEU A 186 -9.80 7.41 -11.27
N ASN A 187 -10.16 7.19 -12.53
CA ASN A 187 -11.37 6.44 -12.89
C ASN A 187 -11.33 5.01 -12.35
N VAL A 188 -10.18 4.34 -12.47
CA VAL A 188 -9.99 2.98 -11.92
C VAL A 188 -10.13 2.99 -10.39
N PHE A 189 -9.49 3.93 -9.70
CA PHE A 189 -9.65 4.11 -8.26
C PHE A 189 -11.12 4.30 -7.87
N LYS A 190 -11.85 5.20 -8.57
CA LYS A 190 -13.27 5.45 -8.32
C LYS A 190 -14.08 4.17 -8.44
N GLY A 191 -13.87 3.39 -9.51
CA GLY A 191 -14.55 2.11 -9.69
C GLY A 191 -14.24 1.09 -8.59
N LYS A 192 -13.01 1.04 -8.07
CA LYS A 192 -12.66 0.20 -6.92
C LYS A 192 -13.36 0.66 -5.64
N TYR A 193 -13.37 1.97 -5.39
CA TYR A 193 -14.02 2.56 -4.22
C TYR A 193 -15.53 2.31 -4.22
N GLU A 194 -16.23 2.54 -5.34
CA GLU A 194 -17.69 2.35 -5.42
C GLU A 194 -18.11 0.90 -5.19
N LYS A 195 -17.25 -0.07 -5.58
CA LYS A 195 -17.46 -1.50 -5.30
C LYS A 195 -17.44 -1.83 -3.80
N LEU A 196 -16.86 -1.00 -2.94
CA LEU A 196 -16.91 -1.19 -1.48
C LEU A 196 -18.36 -1.20 -0.98
N LYS A 197 -19.28 -0.48 -1.64
CA LYS A 197 -20.70 -0.49 -1.28
C LYS A 197 -21.31 -1.90 -1.28
N GLY A 198 -20.86 -2.77 -2.19
CA GLY A 198 -21.29 -4.16 -2.25
C GLY A 198 -20.74 -5.05 -1.14
N LEU A 199 -19.74 -4.59 -0.39
CA LEU A 199 -19.14 -5.33 0.74
C LEU A 199 -19.78 -4.97 2.08
N ILE A 200 -20.62 -3.95 2.14
CA ILE A 200 -21.25 -3.47 3.38
C ILE A 200 -22.34 -4.47 3.79
N THR A 201 -22.05 -5.28 4.79
CA THR A 201 -22.99 -6.24 5.40
C THR A 201 -23.69 -5.67 6.63
N ILE A 202 -23.06 -4.69 7.30
CA ILE A 202 -23.56 -4.03 8.51
C ILE A 202 -24.04 -2.63 8.14
N ASN A 203 -25.31 -2.32 8.41
CA ASN A 203 -26.02 -1.08 8.03
C ASN A 203 -25.48 0.23 8.66
N ASN A 204 -24.29 0.21 9.27
CA ASN A 204 -23.72 1.34 10.00
C ASN A 204 -22.58 2.05 9.25
N CYS A 205 -22.19 1.55 8.07
CA CYS A 205 -21.16 2.19 7.24
C CYS A 205 -21.82 2.92 6.07
N LYS A 206 -21.72 4.25 6.07
CA LYS A 206 -22.19 5.10 4.97
C LYS A 206 -20.98 5.62 4.19
N LEU A 207 -20.92 5.25 2.91
CA LEU A 207 -19.89 5.77 2.00
C LEU A 207 -20.38 7.05 1.32
N GLU A 208 -19.54 8.08 1.36
CA GLU A 208 -19.62 9.29 0.54
C GLU A 208 -19.43 8.92 -0.93
N GLU A 209 -20.28 9.49 -1.78
CA GLU A 209 -20.23 9.28 -3.23
C GLU A 209 -19.11 10.11 -3.86
N LEU A 210 -18.33 9.49 -4.76
CA LEU A 210 -17.25 10.20 -5.45
C LEU A 210 -17.77 10.97 -6.65
N LYS A 211 -17.39 12.25 -6.75
CA LYS A 211 -17.73 13.11 -7.89
C LYS A 211 -17.28 12.50 -9.24
N PRO A 212 -18.01 12.73 -10.34
CA PRO A 212 -17.55 12.33 -11.66
C PRO A 212 -16.33 13.16 -12.09
N LEU A 213 -15.50 12.59 -12.97
CA LEU A 213 -14.37 13.34 -13.53
C LEU A 213 -14.88 14.46 -14.45
N PRO A 214 -14.15 15.58 -14.54
CA PRO A 214 -14.49 16.68 -15.44
C PRO A 214 -14.65 16.27 -16.91
N SER A 215 -13.86 15.29 -17.39
CA SER A 215 -13.91 14.80 -18.77
C SER A 215 -15.20 14.03 -19.12
N HIS A 216 -15.99 13.62 -18.13
CA HIS A 216 -17.29 12.95 -18.30
C HIS A 216 -18.48 13.88 -18.08
N GLN A 217 -18.24 15.15 -17.76
CA GLN A 217 -19.31 16.15 -17.73
C GLN A 217 -19.66 16.50 -19.17
N SER A 218 -20.77 15.95 -19.66
CA SER A 218 -21.38 16.46 -20.90
C SER A 218 -21.65 17.96 -20.72
N PRO A 219 -21.42 18.80 -21.75
CA PRO A 219 -21.81 20.20 -21.67
C PRO A 219 -23.28 20.29 -21.25
N PRO A 220 -23.66 21.26 -20.39
CA PRO A 220 -25.06 21.47 -20.07
C PRO A 220 -25.82 21.60 -21.39
N ALA A 221 -26.81 20.73 -21.60
CA ALA A 221 -27.70 20.87 -22.74
C ALA A 221 -28.26 22.29 -22.70
N VAL A 222 -27.90 23.10 -23.69
CA VAL A 222 -28.53 24.40 -23.91
C VAL A 222 -29.97 24.09 -24.25
N VAL A 223 -30.85 24.14 -23.24
CA VAL A 223 -32.29 24.08 -23.45
C VAL A 223 -32.69 25.41 -24.08
N THR A 224 -32.58 25.50 -25.40
CA THR A 224 -33.28 26.53 -26.16
C THR A 224 -34.75 26.11 -26.21
N SER A 225 -35.53 26.68 -25.30
CA SER A 225 -36.99 26.69 -25.41
C SER A 225 -37.37 27.49 -26.67
N GLN A 226 -37.64 26.80 -27.78
CA GLN A 226 -38.37 27.38 -28.90
C GLN A 226 -39.60 26.54 -29.22
N GLN A 227 -40.68 27.29 -29.43
CA GLN A 227 -42.07 26.87 -29.35
C GLN A 227 -42.48 25.97 -30.52
N ILE A 228 -43.47 25.14 -30.18
CA ILE A 228 -44.33 24.30 -31.02
C ILE A 228 -44.74 24.99 -32.33
N GLN A 229 -44.57 24.29 -33.46
CA GLN A 229 -45.60 24.24 -34.51
C GLN A 229 -45.72 22.81 -35.05
N GLN A 230 -46.92 22.25 -34.90
CA GLN A 230 -47.43 21.07 -35.59
C GLN A 230 -47.53 21.35 -37.10
N ASN A 231 -47.16 20.37 -37.92
CA ASN A 231 -47.84 20.13 -39.19
C ASN A 231 -47.74 18.65 -39.59
N ASP A 232 -48.84 18.16 -40.13
CA ASP A 232 -49.19 16.77 -40.40
C ASP A 232 -48.47 16.10 -41.59
N HIS A 233 -48.58 14.76 -41.57
CA HIS A 233 -48.72 13.82 -42.70
C HIS A 233 -47.51 13.03 -43.27
N MET A 234 -47.69 11.69 -43.22
CA MET A 234 -47.21 10.59 -44.10
C MET A 234 -45.70 10.27 -44.06
N GLU A 235 -45.20 9.03 -44.01
CA GLU A 235 -45.72 7.68 -44.32
C GLU A 235 -44.72 6.63 -43.75
N SER A 236 -45.19 5.43 -43.42
CA SER A 236 -44.36 4.25 -43.04
C SER A 236 -43.80 3.57 -44.30
N PRO A 237 -42.65 2.86 -44.23
CA PRO A 237 -42.80 1.41 -44.27
C PRO A 237 -41.86 0.61 -43.35
N ASN A 238 -42.45 -0.50 -42.91
CA ASN A 238 -42.02 -1.65 -42.11
C ASN A 238 -40.61 -2.23 -42.29
N LEU A 239 -40.17 -2.83 -41.16
CA LEU A 239 -39.12 -3.83 -40.87
C LEU A 239 -39.13 -5.09 -41.79
N PRO A 240 -38.07 -5.92 -41.78
CA PRO A 240 -37.87 -7.03 -40.78
C PRO A 240 -36.47 -6.95 -40.13
N GLU A 241 -36.29 -6.92 -38.80
CA GLU A 241 -36.42 -8.02 -37.83
C GLU A 241 -35.94 -9.39 -38.34
N GLU A 242 -34.73 -9.79 -37.93
CA GLU A 242 -34.34 -11.18 -37.85
C GLU A 242 -33.70 -11.44 -36.47
N GLN A 243 -34.14 -12.54 -35.88
CA GLN A 243 -34.09 -12.92 -34.48
C GLN A 243 -33.25 -14.21 -34.36
N VAL A 244 -32.78 -14.49 -33.13
CA VAL A 244 -32.37 -15.81 -32.61
C VAL A 244 -30.96 -16.30 -32.96
N ASP A 245 -30.07 -16.34 -31.95
CA ASP A 245 -29.70 -17.67 -31.42
C ASP A 245 -29.34 -17.60 -29.92
N ASN A 246 -30.08 -18.37 -29.13
CA ASN A 246 -29.83 -18.61 -27.71
C ASN A 246 -29.23 -20.01 -27.62
N THR A 247 -28.01 -20.12 -27.10
CA THR A 247 -27.50 -21.42 -26.64
C THR A 247 -27.11 -21.35 -25.18
N ASP A 248 -27.87 -22.12 -24.41
CA ASP A 248 -27.69 -22.48 -23.01
C ASP A 248 -26.25 -22.91 -22.69
N PHE A 249 -25.66 -22.32 -21.64
CA PHE A 249 -24.55 -22.95 -20.93
C PHE A 249 -25.04 -23.46 -19.58
N SER A 250 -25.27 -24.77 -19.57
CA SER A 250 -25.62 -25.57 -18.41
C SER A 250 -24.68 -25.34 -17.23
N THR A 251 -25.29 -25.21 -16.06
CA THR A 251 -24.70 -25.21 -14.72
C THR A 251 -23.71 -26.36 -14.50
N ALA A 252 -22.50 -26.00 -14.09
CA ALA A 252 -21.57 -26.90 -13.40
C ALA A 252 -21.20 -26.27 -12.05
N THR A 253 -21.99 -26.58 -11.02
CA THR A 253 -21.68 -26.30 -9.61
C THR A 253 -20.56 -27.23 -9.17
N ALA A 254 -19.31 -26.77 -9.29
CA ALA A 254 -18.18 -27.37 -8.60
C ALA A 254 -18.05 -26.70 -7.23
N ALA A 255 -18.37 -27.46 -6.18
CA ALA A 255 -18.17 -27.08 -4.80
C ALA A 255 -16.66 -26.93 -4.50
N SER A 256 -16.13 -25.71 -4.53
CA SER A 256 -14.84 -25.38 -3.91
C SER A 256 -15.08 -25.02 -2.45
N GLY A 257 -15.13 -26.04 -1.60
CA GLY A 257 -15.16 -25.89 -0.14
C GLY A 257 -13.88 -25.24 0.38
N THR A 258 -14.04 -24.06 0.98
CA THR A 258 -13.25 -23.47 2.08
C THR A 258 -11.72 -23.63 2.04
N MET A 259 -11.05 -22.63 1.45
CA MET A 259 -9.69 -22.20 1.80
C MET A 259 -9.66 -20.68 2.07
N LEU A 260 -10.64 -20.16 2.83
CA LEU A 260 -10.65 -18.76 3.28
C LEU A 260 -10.36 -18.61 4.78
N GLY A 261 -10.18 -19.71 5.51
CA GLY A 261 -10.08 -19.69 6.97
C GLY A 261 -8.71 -19.34 7.55
N MET A 262 -7.64 -19.21 6.75
CA MET A 262 -6.28 -18.98 7.28
C MET A 262 -5.75 -17.55 7.16
N PHE A 263 -6.44 -16.65 6.47
CA PHE A 263 -5.99 -15.25 6.33
C PHE A 263 -6.44 -14.31 7.46
N PHE A 264 -7.34 -14.75 8.33
CA PHE A 264 -7.90 -13.90 9.38
C PHE A 264 -6.98 -13.71 10.60
N ILE A 265 -6.04 -14.62 10.84
CA ILE A 265 -5.14 -14.51 12.01
C ILE A 265 -4.17 -13.32 11.85
N SER A 266 -3.75 -13.00 10.63
CA SER A 266 -2.90 -11.83 10.36
C SER A 266 -3.62 -10.50 10.62
N LEU A 267 -4.93 -10.43 10.37
CA LEU A 267 -5.76 -9.24 10.63
C LEU A 267 -5.99 -9.00 12.13
N ILE A 268 -5.96 -10.05 12.95
CA ILE A 268 -6.11 -9.90 14.41
C ILE A 268 -4.84 -9.27 15.03
N LEU A 269 -3.65 -9.58 14.49
CA LEU A 269 -2.40 -8.93 14.92
C LEU A 269 -2.30 -7.46 14.45
N TYR A 270 -2.92 -7.12 13.30
CA TYR A 270 -3.00 -5.77 12.75
C TYR A 270 -3.65 -4.76 13.71
N LYS A 271 -4.68 -5.15 14.48
CA LYS A 271 -5.39 -4.26 15.42
C LYS A 271 -4.56 -3.84 16.64
N LYS A 272 -3.60 -4.66 17.10
CA LYS A 272 -2.81 -4.33 18.29
C LYS A 272 -1.77 -3.23 18.03
N SER A 273 -1.38 -3.01 16.76
CA SER A 273 -0.38 -2.01 16.36
C SER A 273 -0.99 -0.63 15.99
N MET A 274 -2.30 -0.56 15.68
CA MET A 274 -2.93 0.70 15.24
C MET A 274 -3.49 1.57 16.38
N ILE A 275 -3.65 1.03 17.60
CA ILE A 275 -4.33 1.71 18.72
C ILE A 275 -3.36 2.35 19.77
N GLY A 276 -2.04 2.36 19.54
CA GLY A 276 -1.10 2.96 20.50
C GLY A 276 -0.02 3.83 19.85
N ASN A 277 -0.21 5.16 19.87
CA ASN A 277 0.75 6.17 20.34
C ASN A 277 0.42 7.57 19.77
N ASN A 278 -0.52 8.25 20.43
CA ASN A 278 -0.59 9.71 20.50
C ASN A 278 -0.47 10.09 21.97
N ILE A 279 0.75 10.10 22.52
CA ILE A 279 1.05 10.80 23.79
C ILE A 279 2.45 11.40 23.66
N GLU A 280 2.49 12.71 23.85
CA GLU A 280 3.63 13.58 24.19
C GLU A 280 4.83 12.86 24.83
N GLU A 281 6.01 13.11 24.27
CA GLU A 281 7.28 12.95 24.96
C GLU A 281 7.35 13.96 26.12
N GLU A 282 7.29 13.47 27.34
CA GLU A 282 7.96 14.13 28.47
C GLU A 282 8.61 13.07 29.37
N GLY A 283 9.93 13.18 29.52
CA GLY A 283 10.76 12.13 30.10
C GLY A 283 10.60 11.93 31.60
N LYS A 284 10.91 10.71 32.05
CA LYS A 284 11.82 10.44 33.17
C LYS A 284 12.06 8.95 33.36
N ASN A 285 13.32 8.66 33.66
CA ASN A 285 13.84 7.41 34.21
C ASN A 285 12.90 6.76 35.24
N ASN A 286 12.81 5.44 35.21
CA ASN A 286 12.95 4.61 36.42
C ASN A 286 13.22 3.14 36.03
N GLU A 287 14.45 2.74 36.31
CA GLU A 287 14.82 1.42 36.78
C GLU A 287 13.83 0.94 37.86
N PHE A 288 13.20 -0.23 37.70
CA PHE A 288 12.87 -1.12 38.83
C PHE A 288 12.52 -2.54 38.37
N LEU A 289 13.41 -3.45 38.75
CA LEU A 289 13.29 -4.90 38.95
C LEU A 289 11.88 -5.43 39.21
N LEU A 290 11.53 -6.60 38.62
CA LEU A 290 10.95 -7.72 39.36
C LEU A 290 11.31 -9.09 38.73
N HIS A 291 12.00 -9.89 39.55
CA HIS A 291 11.89 -11.34 39.76
C HIS A 291 12.01 -12.31 38.57
N VAL A 292 13.21 -12.88 38.42
CA VAL A 292 13.36 -14.28 37.98
C VAL A 292 13.26 -15.17 39.23
N SER A 293 12.29 -16.08 39.23
CA SER A 293 12.12 -17.11 40.25
C SER A 293 13.12 -18.25 40.05
N GLU A 294 13.94 -18.50 41.06
CA GLU A 294 14.67 -19.76 41.26
C GLU A 294 13.69 -20.93 41.48
N TYR A 295 14.05 -22.12 40.98
CA TYR A 295 13.92 -23.43 41.65
C TYR A 295 14.74 -24.46 40.83
N GLN A 296 15.93 -24.85 41.34
CA GLN A 296 16.28 -26.18 41.90
C GLN A 296 16.73 -27.23 40.84
N ASP A 297 17.75 -28.08 41.03
CA ASP A 297 18.70 -28.37 42.12
C ASP A 297 19.72 -29.42 41.58
N ILE A 298 20.69 -29.82 42.42
CA ILE A 298 21.37 -31.14 42.50
C ILE A 298 22.88 -31.26 42.12
N ASN A 299 23.66 -31.56 43.19
CA ASN A 299 24.92 -32.34 43.35
C ASN A 299 26.29 -31.66 43.17
N SER A 300 27.33 -31.95 43.96
CA SER A 300 27.56 -32.61 45.27
C SER A 300 29.10 -32.62 45.49
N GLU A 301 29.52 -32.33 46.71
CA GLU A 301 30.76 -32.74 47.43
C GLU A 301 32.18 -32.61 46.82
N ASP A 302 32.97 -31.78 47.52
CA ASP A 302 34.24 -32.12 48.19
C ASP A 302 35.29 -33.02 47.51
N SER A 303 36.47 -32.46 47.25
CA SER A 303 37.71 -33.04 47.78
C SER A 303 38.90 -32.08 47.74
N MET A 304 39.51 -32.01 48.92
CA MET A 304 40.73 -31.33 49.31
C MET A 304 41.95 -32.16 48.88
N TYR A 305 42.89 -31.59 48.10
CA TYR A 305 44.28 -32.05 48.10
C TYR A 305 45.27 -30.87 48.00
N LYS A 306 46.35 -31.00 48.76
CA LYS A 306 47.34 -30.00 49.17
C LYS A 306 48.70 -30.29 48.52
N ILE A 307 49.36 -29.22 48.01
CA ILE A 307 50.82 -28.87 48.14
C ILE A 307 51.83 -29.67 47.25
N PRO A 308 53.07 -29.19 46.92
CA PRO A 308 53.63 -27.85 46.60
C PRO A 308 54.47 -27.86 45.27
N TYR A 309 55.06 -26.73 44.86
CA TYR A 309 56.54 -26.58 44.75
C TYR A 309 56.94 -25.11 44.51
N THR A 310 58.05 -24.74 45.13
CA THR A 310 58.64 -23.41 45.26
C THR A 310 59.82 -23.20 44.29
N SER A 311 60.08 -21.93 43.99
CA SER A 311 61.38 -21.28 43.71
C SER A 311 62.00 -21.39 42.31
N LEU A 312 62.03 -20.25 41.60
CA LEU A 312 63.15 -19.28 41.62
C LEU A 312 62.62 -17.89 41.24
#